data_AF-A0AAN6ICA2-F1
#
_entry.id   AF-A0AAN6ICA2-F1
#
_cell.length_a   1.000
_cell.length_b   1.000
_cell.length_c   1.000
_cell.angle_alpha   90.00
_cell.angle_beta   90.00
_cell.angle_gamma   90.00
#
_symmetry.space_group_name_H-M   'P 1'
#
loop_
_entity.id
_entity.type
_entity.pdbx_description
1 polymer ?
#
loop_
_entity_poly.entity_id
_entity_poly.type
_entity_poly.pdbx_seq_one_letter_code
_entity_poly.pdbx_strand_id
1 'polypeptide(L)'
;MAGHCPTLFFGTATFGSFAIPTFTSPANVSDLLDAVKQLGITELDTAARYPYDNTGGSERILGEVQASSKGFSINTKVLLPEIWKD
;
A
#
# COMPACT_ATOMS: atom_id res chain seq x y z
N MET A 1 32.43 -4.97 5.93
CA MET A 1 31.02 -5.41 5.89
C MET A 1 30.18 -4.17 5.69
N ALA A 2 29.45 -4.04 4.58
CA ALA A 2 28.50 -2.95 4.43
C ALA A 2 27.44 -3.13 5.52
N GLY A 3 27.28 -2.16 6.42
CA GLY A 3 26.24 -2.20 7.43
C GLY A 3 24.89 -2.34 6.75
N HIS A 4 24.02 -3.21 7.27
CA HIS A 4 22.66 -3.36 6.77
C HIS A 4 21.91 -2.04 7.02
N CYS A 5 21.82 -1.20 5.98
CA CYS A 5 21.00 0.00 6.02
C CYS A 5 19.52 -0.42 6.05
N PRO A 6 18.65 0.23 6.85
CA PRO A 6 17.22 -0.04 6.80
C PRO A 6 16.65 0.10 5.39
N THR A 7 15.82 -0.85 4.97
CA THR A 7 15.00 -0.71 3.77
C THR A 7 13.73 0.05 4.11
N LEU A 8 13.43 1.11 3.35
CA LEU A 8 12.22 1.89 3.53
C LEU A 8 11.06 1.25 2.77
N PHE A 9 9.93 1.09 3.46
CA PHE A 9 8.67 0.63 2.89
C PHE A 9 7.67 1.78 2.97
N PHE A 10 6.94 2.04 1.89
CA PHE A 10 5.86 3.01 1.89
C PHE A 10 4.56 2.35 2.32
N GLY A 11 3.99 2.78 3.45
CA GLY A 11 2.74 2.26 3.97
C GLY A 11 1.51 2.79 3.23
N THR A 12 0.62 1.89 2.81
CA THR A 12 -0.56 2.23 1.98
C THR A 12 -1.89 2.15 2.74
N ALA A 13 -1.84 2.22 4.08
CA ALA A 13 -3.01 2.03 4.94
C ALA A 13 -4.16 3.02 4.72
N THR A 14 -3.92 4.15 4.06
CA THR A 14 -4.90 5.19 3.74
C THR A 14 -5.45 5.11 2.31
N PHE A 15 -4.86 4.29 1.43
CA PHE A 15 -5.29 4.18 0.04
C PHE A 15 -6.68 3.58 -0.05
N GLY A 16 -7.59 4.22 -0.79
CA GLY A 16 -8.98 3.81 -0.89
C GLY A 16 -9.85 4.13 0.34
N SER A 17 -9.34 4.89 1.31
CA SER A 17 -10.11 5.26 2.51
C SER A 17 -11.20 6.28 2.18
N PHE A 18 -12.42 6.06 2.68
CA PHE A 18 -13.52 7.01 2.54
C PHE A 18 -13.28 8.28 3.37
N ALA A 19 -12.53 8.16 4.47
CA ALA A 19 -12.12 9.30 5.30
C ALA A 19 -11.06 10.19 4.63
N ILE A 20 -10.36 9.69 3.60
CA ILE A 20 -9.29 10.42 2.89
C ILE A 20 -9.54 10.37 1.37
N PRO A 21 -10.49 11.19 0.85
CA PRO A 21 -10.92 11.13 -0.56
C PRO A 21 -9.79 11.34 -1.57
N THR A 22 -8.72 12.05 -1.21
CA THR A 22 -7.56 12.27 -2.08
C THR A 22 -6.92 10.95 -2.53
N PHE A 23 -6.95 9.91 -1.69
CA PHE A 23 -6.35 8.60 -1.97
C PHE A 23 -7.35 7.55 -2.47
N THR A 24 -8.57 7.95 -2.85
CA THR A 24 -9.51 7.08 -3.59
C THR A 24 -9.39 7.23 -5.10
N SER A 25 -8.65 8.23 -5.59
CA SER A 25 -8.42 8.46 -7.01
C SER A 25 -7.17 7.72 -7.50
N PRO A 26 -7.28 6.81 -8.49
CA PRO A 26 -6.11 6.15 -9.07
C PRO A 26 -5.09 7.11 -9.66
N ALA A 27 -5.54 8.24 -10.23
CA ALA A 27 -4.64 9.26 -10.77
C ALA A 27 -3.77 9.88 -9.67
N ASN A 28 -4.39 10.32 -8.56
CA ASN A 28 -3.67 10.91 -7.43
C ASN A 28 -2.70 9.91 -6.80
N VAL A 29 -3.12 8.65 -6.67
CA VAL A 29 -2.27 7.59 -6.12
C VAL A 29 -1.11 7.26 -7.07
N SER A 30 -1.37 7.23 -8.39
CA SER A 30 -0.33 7.04 -9.41
C SER A 30 0.74 8.13 -9.30
N ASP A 31 0.36 9.40 -9.20
CA ASP A 31 1.28 10.53 -9.08
C ASP A 31 2.09 10.47 -7.78
N LEU A 32 1.44 10.11 -6.67
CA LEU A 32 2.12 9.89 -5.39
C LEU A 32 3.15 8.76 -5.50
N LEU A 33 2.78 7.63 -6.10
CA LEU A 33 3.69 6.50 -6.29
C LEU A 33 4.86 6.87 -7.20
N ASP A 34 4.66 7.70 -8.22
CA ASP A 34 5.77 8.19 -9.04
C ASP A 34 6.74 9.04 -8.20
N ALA A 35 6.24 9.89 -7.29
CA ALA A 35 7.08 10.65 -6.35
C ALA A 35 7.81 9.74 -5.35
N VAL A 36 7.13 8.72 -4.80
CA VAL A 36 7.75 7.73 -3.89
C VAL A 36 8.89 6.98 -4.59
N LYS A 37 8.68 6.58 -5.85
CA LYS A 37 9.71 5.91 -6.66
C LYS A 37 10.90 6.80 -6.96
N GLN A 38 10.69 8.10 -7.19
CA GLN A 38 11.77 9.08 -7.39
C GLN A 38 12.69 9.20 -6.16
N LEU A 39 12.20 8.89 -4.96
CA LEU A 39 13.00 8.80 -3.72
C LEU A 39 13.77 7.47 -3.59
N GLY A 40 13.67 6.57 -4.57
CA GLY A 40 14.31 5.26 -4.55
C GLY A 40 13.59 4.22 -3.69
N ILE A 41 12.36 4.48 -3.26
CA ILE A 41 11.55 3.54 -2.49
C ILE A 41 10.77 2.66 -3.46
N THR A 42 10.98 1.35 -3.39
CA THR A 42 10.32 0.35 -4.26
C THR A 42 9.48 -0.66 -3.51
N GLU A 43 9.47 -0.62 -2.18
CA GLU A 43 8.71 -1.54 -1.34
C GLU A 43 7.42 -0.87 -0.86
N LEU A 44 6.27 -1.48 -1.17
CA LEU A 44 4.96 -1.05 -0.67
C LEU A 44 4.49 -2.00 0.42
N ASP A 45 4.04 -1.46 1.54
CA ASP A 45 3.40 -2.20 2.63
C ASP A 45 1.89 -2.00 2.59
N THR A 46 1.16 -3.09 2.33
CA THR A 46 -0.30 -3.13 2.35
C THR A 46 -0.81 -4.29 3.23
N ALA A 47 -2.12 -4.46 3.30
CA ALA A 47 -2.78 -5.57 3.97
C ALA A 47 -4.21 -5.73 3.45
N ALA A 48 -4.74 -6.95 3.50
CA ALA A 48 -6.16 -7.21 3.25
C ALA A 48 -7.10 -6.37 4.15
N ARG A 49 -6.67 -6.04 5.38
CA ARG A 49 -7.43 -5.16 6.28
C ARG A 49 -7.53 -3.71 5.80
N TYR A 50 -6.60 -3.25 4.96
CA TYR A 50 -6.46 -1.83 4.67
C TYR A 50 -7.40 -1.34 3.56
N PRO A 51 -7.91 -0.10 3.69
CA PRO A 51 -7.94 0.75 4.89
C PRO A 51 -9.00 0.26 5.89
N TYR A 52 -8.97 0.78 7.11
CA TYR A 52 -9.86 0.34 8.19
C TYR A 52 -11.36 0.52 7.88
N ASP A 53 -11.71 1.50 7.05
CA ASP A 53 -13.07 1.88 6.68
C ASP A 53 -13.51 1.32 5.31
N ASN A 54 -12.61 0.66 4.58
CA ASN A 54 -12.88 0.06 3.27
C ASN A 54 -11.96 -1.16 3.06
N THR A 55 -12.20 -2.25 3.78
CA THR A 55 -11.35 -3.47 3.72
C THR A 55 -11.05 -3.92 2.29
N GLY A 56 -9.76 -4.17 2.01
CA GLY A 56 -9.22 -4.48 0.68
C GLY A 56 -9.10 -3.29 -0.27
N GLY A 57 -9.53 -2.09 0.13
CA GLY A 57 -9.50 -0.88 -0.69
C GLY A 57 -8.10 -0.46 -1.08
N SER A 58 -7.12 -0.66 -0.18
CA SER A 58 -5.72 -0.36 -0.47
C SER A 58 -5.18 -1.23 -1.60
N GLU A 59 -5.42 -2.54 -1.53
CA GLU A 59 -5.00 -3.50 -2.56
C GLU A 59 -5.72 -3.27 -3.89
N ARG A 60 -7.01 -2.94 -3.87
CA ARG A 60 -7.77 -2.57 -5.08
C ARG A 60 -7.13 -1.38 -5.80
N ILE A 61 -6.87 -0.29 -5.08
CA ILE A 61 -6.24 0.91 -5.63
C ILE A 61 -4.84 0.60 -6.19
N LEU A 62 -4.03 -0.20 -5.49
CA LEU A 62 -2.71 -0.63 -5.99
C LEU A 62 -2.80 -1.45 -7.29
N GLY A 63 -3.85 -2.27 -7.42
CA GLY A 63 -4.16 -3.00 -8.65
C GLY A 63 -4.57 -2.07 -9.80
N GLU A 64 -5.45 -1.10 -9.52
CA GLU A 64 -5.93 -0.12 -10.52
C GLU A 64 -4.79 0.74 -11.10
N VAL A 65 -3.84 1.16 -10.26
CA VAL A 65 -2.65 1.91 -10.71
C VAL A 65 -1.53 1.03 -11.24
N GLN A 66 -1.73 -0.29 -11.30
CA GLN A 66 -0.75 -1.29 -11.74
C GLN A 66 0.60 -1.11 -11.05
N ALA A 67 0.62 -0.98 -9.72
CA ALA A 67 1.82 -0.62 -8.96
C ALA A 67 3.01 -1.56 -9.25
N SER A 68 2.78 -2.86 -9.46
CA SER A 68 3.84 -3.80 -9.84
C SER A 68 4.47 -3.47 -11.20
N SER A 69 3.66 -3.08 -12.19
CA SER A 69 4.14 -2.63 -13.51
C SER A 69 4.94 -1.33 -13.41
N LYS A 70 4.68 -0.51 -12.38
CA LYS A 70 5.48 0.67 -12.02
C LYS A 70 6.80 0.32 -11.32
N GLY A 71 7.11 -0.96 -11.09
CA GLY A 71 8.36 -1.41 -10.51
C GLY A 71 8.37 -1.47 -8.97
N PHE A 72 7.19 -1.52 -8.35
CA PHE A 72 7.07 -1.74 -6.92
C PHE A 72 6.93 -3.22 -6.57
N SER A 73 7.59 -3.63 -5.49
CA SER A 73 7.30 -4.86 -4.75
C SER A 73 6.14 -4.62 -3.79
N ILE A 74 5.13 -5.47 -3.79
CA ILE A 74 3.96 -5.34 -2.92
C ILE A 74 4.02 -6.38 -1.80
N ASN A 75 4.11 -5.91 -0.57
CA ASN A 75 4.13 -6.73 0.63
C ASN A 75 2.75 -6.64 1.29
N THR A 76 1.94 -7.69 1.18
CA THR A 76 0.62 -7.76 1.80
C THR A 76 0.58 -8.69 3.01
N LYS A 77 -0.51 -8.62 3.77
CA LYS A 77 -0.77 -9.40 4.98
C LYS A 77 -2.12 -10.09 4.84
N VAL A 78 -2.17 -11.35 5.26
CA VAL A 78 -3.40 -12.13 5.31
C VAL A 78 -4.26 -11.66 6.48
N LEU A 79 -5.51 -11.31 6.20
CA LEU A 79 -6.50 -11.02 7.24
C LEU A 79 -7.03 -12.33 7.81
N LEU A 80 -6.72 -12.60 9.08
CA LEU A 80 -7.32 -13.71 9.80
C LEU A 80 -8.72 -13.27 10.31
N PRO A 81 -9.79 -14.04 10.04
CA PRO A 81 -11.08 -13.81 10.70
C PRO A 81 -10.90 -13.95 12.23
N GLU A 82 -11.81 -13.40 13.03
CA GLU A 82 -11.77 -13.51 14.50
C GLU A 82 -11.98 -14.98 14.95
N ILE A 83 -10.94 -15.81 14.88
CA ILE A 83 -10.97 -17.24 15.28
C ILE A 83 -10.49 -17.47 16.72
N TRP A 84 -10.34 -16.39 17.50
CA TRP A 84 -9.93 -16.43 18.91
C TRP A 84 -10.92 -15.66 19.79
N LYS A 85 -12.19 -16.03 19.70
CA LYS A 85 -13.16 -15.71 20.75
C LYS A 85 -13.40 -17.01 21.51
N ASP A 86 -12.65 -17.18 22.59
CA ASP A 86 -12.92 -18.17 23.64
C ASP A 86 -14.33 -17.98 24.22
#